data_AF-A0A928QYU5-F1
#
_entry.id   AF-A0A928QYU5-F1
#
_cell.length_a   1.000
_cell.length_b   1.000
_cell.length_c   1.000
_cell.angle_alpha   90.00
_cell.angle_beta   90.00
_cell.angle_gamma   90.00
#
_symmetry.space_group_name_H-M   'P 1'
#
loop_
_entity.id
_entity.type
_entity.pdbx_description
1 polymer ?
#
loop_
_entity_poly.entity_id
_entity_poly.type
_entity_poly.pdbx_seq_one_letter_code
_entity_poly.pdbx_strand_id
1 'polypeptide(L)' 'MIDRVLSRVQPGSIVLFHNAAKYTPQALPTILESLIRDGYDFVPVSQLIYRENYRIDHTGRQIPVPPAPEQ' A
#
# COMPACT_ATOMS: atom_id res chain seq x y z
N MET A 1 -8.88 -1.05 16.15
CA MET A 1 -8.58 -0.43 14.84
C MET A 1 -7.17 -0.79 14.38
N ILE A 2 -6.16 -0.57 15.24
CA ILE A 2 -4.75 -0.87 14.95
C ILE A 2 -4.56 -2.30 14.45
N ASP A 3 -5.05 -3.31 15.18
CA ASP A 3 -4.90 -4.73 14.79
C ASP A 3 -5.51 -5.05 13.43
N ARG A 4 -6.62 -4.41 13.08
CA ARG A 4 -7.28 -4.61 11.78
C ARG A 4 -6.39 -4.12 10.62
N VAL A 5 -5.62 -3.05 10.85
CA VAL A 5 -4.69 -2.53 9.85
C VAL A 5 -3.46 -3.43 9.80
N LEU A 6 -2.79 -3.63 10.94
CA LEU A 6 -1.52 -4.36 11.01
C LEU A 6 -1.64 -5.82 10.56
N SER A 7 -2.77 -6.49 10.80
CA SER A 7 -2.97 -7.89 10.35
C SER A 7 -3.27 -8.06 8.86
N ARG A 8 -3.51 -6.98 8.11
CA ARG A 8 -4.01 -7.04 6.72
C ARG A 8 -3.12 -6.34 5.70
N VAL A 9 -2.16 -5.54 6.15
CA VAL A 9 -1.21 -4.89 5.26
C VAL A 9 -0.31 -5.93 4.59
N GLN A 10 -0.01 -5.66 3.32
CA GLN A 10 0.97 -6.36 2.50
C GLN A 10 1.67 -5.32 1.61
N PRO A 11 2.85 -5.61 1.06
CA PRO A 11 3.53 -4.69 0.14
C PRO A 11 2.61 -4.18 -0.98
N GLY A 12 2.54 -2.86 -1.15
CA GLY A 12 1.64 -2.18 -2.10
C GLY A 12 0.22 -1.92 -1.59
N SER A 13 -0.10 -2.21 -0.33
CA SER A 13 -1.41 -1.89 0.26
C SER A 13 -1.68 -0.39 0.33
N ILE A 14 -2.89 0.03 -0.04
CA ILE A 14 -3.39 1.39 0.16
C ILE A 14 -4.29 1.39 1.41
N VAL A 15 -3.88 2.11 2.46
CA VAL A 15 -4.63 2.20 3.71
C VAL A 15 -5.45 3.49 3.73
N LEU A 16 -6.78 3.35 3.73
CA LEU A 16 -7.70 4.48 3.79
C LEU A 16 -7.99 4.89 5.24
N PHE A 17 -7.73 6.15 5.58
CA PHE A 17 -8.11 6.77 6.86
C PHE A 17 -9.16 7.85 6.65
N HIS A 18 -10.13 7.94 7.56
CA HIS A 18 -11.07 9.06 7.63
C HIS A 18 -10.54 10.08 8.65
N ASN A 19 -10.33 11.32 8.22
CA ASN A 19 -9.78 12.40 9.06
C ASN A 19 -10.73 12.84 10.19
N ALA A 20 -12.04 12.63 10.03
CA ALA A 20 -13.07 12.98 11.00
C ALA A 20 -13.39 11.87 12.02
N ALA A 21 -12.73 10.72 11.92
CA ALA A 21 -12.99 9.62 12.84
C ALA A 21 -12.34 9.91 14.21
N LYS A 22 -13.18 9.91 15.26
CA LYS A 22 -12.87 10.29 16.64
C LYS A 22 -11.59 9.68 17.24
N TYR A 23 -11.22 8.47 16.80
CA TYR A 23 -10.09 7.70 17.32
C TYR A 23 -8.93 7.54 16.32
N THR A 24 -9.04 8.10 15.11
CA THR A 24 -7.99 8.02 14.09
C THR A 24 -6.73 8.80 14.48
N PRO A 25 -6.82 10.05 14.98
CA PRO A 25 -5.62 10.83 15.32
C PRO A 25 -4.71 10.14 16.35
N GLN A 26 -5.29 9.42 17.31
CA GLN A 26 -4.54 8.78 18.39
C GLN A 26 -3.86 7.47 17.96
N ALA A 27 -4.44 6.75 17.00
CA ALA A 27 -3.95 5.45 16.56
C ALA A 27 -3.01 5.54 15.35
N LEU A 28 -3.06 6.64 14.59
CA LEU A 28 -2.23 6.83 13.40
C LEU A 28 -0.73 6.74 13.72
N PRO A 29 -0.18 7.40 14.78
CA PRO A 29 1.23 7.28 15.12
C PRO A 29 1.68 5.84 15.35
N THR A 30 0.92 5.08 16.16
CA THR A 30 1.22 3.67 16.45
C THR A 30 1.23 2.80 15.20
N ILE A 31 0.29 3.02 14.27
CA ILE A 31 0.24 2.28 13.01
C ILE A 31 1.47 2.61 12.16
N LEU A 32 1.79 3.89 11.99
CA LEU A 32 2.93 4.33 11.16
C LEU A 32 4.26 3.80 11.72
N GLU A 33 4.48 3.93 13.03
CA GLU A 33 5.70 3.44 13.69
C GLU A 33 5.87 1.93 13.57
N SER A 34 4.77 1.17 13.71
CA SER A 34 4.81 -0.29 13.58
C SER A 34 5.18 -0.69 12.15
N LEU A 35 4.57 -0.06 11.14
CA LEU A 35 4.85 -0.37 9.74
C LEU A 35 6.27 0.03 9.31
N ILE A 36 6.79 1.17 9.79
CA ILE A 36 8.20 1.56 9.55
C ILE A 36 9.13 0.51 10.16
N ARG A 37 8.85 0.04 11.39
CA ARG A 37 9.64 -0.99 12.06
C ARG A 37 9.61 -2.33 11.30
N ASP A 38 8.47 -2.64 10.68
CA ASP A 38 8.30 -3.84 9.85
C ASP A 38 8.96 -3.69 8.45
N GLY A 39 9.60 -2.55 8.16
CA GLY A 39 10.35 -2.32 6.93
C GLY A 39 9.54 -1.75 5.77
N TYR A 40 8.36 -1.19 6.03
CA TYR A 40 7.57 -0.52 5.01
C TYR A 40 8.00 0.93 4.79
N ASP A 41 8.05 1.32 3.53
CA ASP A 41 8.14 2.73 3.12
C ASP A 41 6.76 3.28 2.76
N PHE A 42 6.50 4.52 3.20
CA PHE A 42 5.29 5.25 2.84
C PHE A 42 5.55 6.13 1.62
N VAL A 43 4.87 5.80 0.52
CA VAL A 43 4.96 6.53 -0.75
C VAL A 43 3.60 7.09 -1.17
N PRO A 44 3.56 8.19 -1.94
CA PRO A 44 2.34 8.63 -2.60
C PRO A 44 1.80 7.53 -3.53
N VAL A 45 0.48 7.45 -3.68
CA VAL A 45 -0.19 6.47 -4.55
C VAL A 45 0.35 6.50 -5.99
N SER A 46 0.77 7.66 -6.48
CA SER A 46 1.38 7.80 -7.81
C SER A 46 2.64 6.97 -8.02
N GLN A 47 3.38 6.62 -6.96
CA GLN A 47 4.56 5.75 -7.03
C GLN A 47 4.21 4.25 -7.00
N LEU A 48 2.98 3.90 -6.60
CA LEU A 48 2.49 2.52 -6.62
C LEU A 48 1.85 2.13 -7.95
N ILE A 49 1.60 3.10 -8.83
CA ILE A 49 0.93 2.89 -10.13
C ILE A 49 1.97 2.62 -11.21
N TYR A 50 1.91 1.45 -11.82
CA TYR A 50 2.66 1.16 -13.04
C TYR A 50 2.04 1.93 -14.22
N ARG A 51 2.87 2.64 -14.97
CA ARG A 51 2.45 3.39 -16.18
C ARG A 51 2.66 2.61 -17.46
N GLU A 52 3.62 1.70 -17.46
CA GLU A 52 4.04 0.89 -18.61
C GLU A 52 4.37 -0.52 -18.11
N ASN A 53 4.49 -1.48 -19.03
CA ASN A 53 4.95 -2.83 -18.74
C ASN A 53 4.16 -3.51 -17.61
N TYR A 54 2.83 -3.41 -17.65
CA TYR A 54 1.95 -4.09 -16.71
C TYR A 54 0.74 -4.68 -17.42
N ARG A 55 0.13 -5.68 -16.78
CA ARG A 55 -1.19 -6.21 -17.15
C ARG A 55 -2.14 -6.04 -15.98
N ILE A 56 -3.44 -6.00 -16.25
CA ILE A 56 -4.49 -5.99 -15.22
C ILE A 56 -5.12 -7.37 -15.17
N ASP A 57 -5.25 -7.94 -13.98
CA ASP A 57 -6.00 -9.18 -13.78
C ASP A 57 -7.51 -8.93 -13.65
N HIS A 58 -8.30 -10.00 -13.55
CA HIS A 58 -9.76 -9.89 -13.42
C HIS A 58 -10.24 -9.17 -12.14
N THR A 59 -9.36 -8.96 -11.15
CA THR A 59 -9.66 -8.22 -9.91
C THR A 59 -9.35 -6.72 -10.04
N GLY A 60 -8.79 -6.29 -11.17
CA GLY A 60 -8.35 -4.91 -11.37
C GLY A 60 -6.95 -4.63 -10.83
N ARG A 61 -6.19 -5.64 -10.40
CA ARG A 61 -4.84 -5.46 -9.86
C ARG A 61 -3.83 -5.36 -11.00
N GLN A 62 -2.94 -4.36 -10.93
CA GLN A 62 -1.79 -4.28 -11.82
C GLN A 62 -0.73 -5.31 -11.43
N ILE A 63 -0.25 -6.06 -12.43
CA ILE A 63 0.83 -7.04 -12.31
C ILE A 63 1.93 -6.60 -13.27
N PRO A 64 3.16 -6.30 -12.77
CA PRO A 64 4.27 -5.93 -13.65
C PRO A 64 4.60 -7.09 -14.58
N VAL A 65 4.87 -6.76 -15.84
CA VAL A 65 5.30 -7.69 -16.88
C VAL A 65 6.74 -7.29 -17.24
N PRO A 66 7.72 -8.19 -17.09
CA PRO A 66 9.09 -7.88 -17.51
C PRO A 66 9.09 -7.51 -18.99
N PRO A 67 9.89 -6.52 -19.40
CA PRO A 67 10.11 -6.27 -20.83
C PRO A 67 10.64 -7.56 -21.48
N ALA A 68 10.21 -7.81 -22.72
CA ALA A 68 10.74 -8.93 -23.48
C ALA A 68 12.27 -8.79 -23.58
N PRO A 69 13.05 -9.89 -23.45
CA PRO A 69 14.49 -9.81 -23.64
C PRO A 69 14.78 -9.27 -25.05
N GLU A 70 15.64 -8.25 -25.14
CA GLU A 70 16.17 -7.77 -26.41
C GLU A 70 16.94 -8.92 -27.09
N GLN A 71 16.69 -9.11 -28.39
CA GLN A 71 17.29 -10.16 -29.22
C GLN A 71 18.76 -9.88 -29.54
#